data_AF-A0A8H4PYL7-F1
#
_entry.id   AF-A0A8H4PYL7-F1
#
_cell.length_a   1.000
_cell.length_b   1.000
_cell.length_c   1.000
_cell.angle_alpha   90.00
_cell.angle_beta   90.00
_cell.angle_gamma   90.00
#
_symmetry.space_group_name_H-M   'P 1'
#
loop_
_entity.id
_entity.type
_entity.pdbx_description
1 polymer ?
#
loop_
_entity_poly.entity_id
_entity_poly.type
_entity_poly.pdbx_seq_one_letter_code
_entity_poly.pdbx_strand_id
1 'polypeptide(L)'
;MTQKRKEWLMEQKSKMAQASFPPQPGDNTPPYPDMNRDLDEKNFCVWTSMLQRSVETAEYFDVDDDYDVKNWEMLNELNTGQFEGMTYKEIATSYPQEFHKRSEDKLNYIYPGVGGEGYLQIISRLRDIVREIERITDHLLIIGHRSVCRVLMAYFMDLTRDDITDMDVPLGMLYSIEPKPYGIAFHAYKYDEARGWFEELPNYRPQKAARGSV
;
A
#
# COMPACT_ATOMS: atom_id res chain seq x y z
N MET A 1 20.02 4.31 -11.23
CA MET A 1 20.40 5.28 -10.14
C MET A 1 20.00 6.75 -10.38
N THR A 2 18.88 7.15 -9.76
CA THR A 2 18.32 8.51 -9.80
C THR A 2 19.08 9.52 -8.90
N GLN A 3 18.86 10.84 -9.08
CA GLN A 3 19.46 11.87 -8.22
C GLN A 3 19.03 11.73 -6.75
N LYS A 4 17.74 11.47 -6.50
CA LYS A 4 17.20 11.23 -5.15
C LYS A 4 17.81 10.03 -4.47
N ARG A 5 18.10 8.96 -5.23
CA ARG A 5 18.83 7.79 -4.73
C ARG A 5 20.25 8.15 -4.29
N LYS A 6 20.96 9.00 -5.05
CA LYS A 6 22.30 9.49 -4.67
C LYS A 6 22.26 10.32 -3.40
N GLU A 7 21.28 11.22 -3.27
CA GLU A 7 21.05 12.02 -2.06
C GLU A 7 20.80 11.10 -0.84
N TRP A 8 19.91 10.12 -0.99
CA TRP A 8 19.61 9.13 0.06
C TRP A 8 20.85 8.32 0.45
N LEU A 9 21.64 7.83 -0.53
CA LEU A 9 22.88 7.09 -0.27
C LEU A 9 23.93 7.94 0.48
N MET A 10 24.04 9.23 0.15
CA MET A 10 24.91 10.15 0.89
C MET A 10 24.41 10.37 2.31
N GLU A 11 23.10 10.49 2.52
CA GLU A 11 22.50 10.65 3.84
C GLU A 11 22.71 9.40 4.72
N GLN A 12 22.54 8.20 4.16
CA GLN A 12 22.81 6.94 4.88
C GLN A 12 24.28 6.82 5.28
N LYS A 13 25.21 7.09 4.35
CA LYS A 13 26.65 7.11 4.66
C LYS A 13 27.00 8.14 5.73
N SER A 14 26.38 9.32 5.68
CA SER A 14 26.56 10.37 6.70
C SER A 14 26.02 9.91 8.06
N LYS A 15 24.83 9.28 8.11
CA LYS A 15 24.24 8.75 9.34
C LYS A 15 25.09 7.64 9.95
N MET A 16 25.59 6.70 9.14
CA MET A 16 26.51 5.65 9.60
C MET A 16 27.83 6.25 10.13
N ALA A 17 28.38 7.26 9.46
CA ALA A 17 29.60 7.93 9.91
C ALA A 17 29.41 8.78 11.18
N GLN A 18 28.21 9.31 11.40
CA GLN A 18 27.85 10.11 12.58
C GLN A 18 27.39 9.27 13.78
N ALA A 19 27.02 8.00 13.57
CA ALA A 19 26.66 7.09 14.64
C ALA A 19 27.87 6.86 15.56
N SER A 20 27.87 7.47 16.73
CA SER A 20 28.90 7.25 17.76
C SER A 20 28.59 5.96 18.51
N PHE A 21 29.58 5.08 18.67
CA PHE A 21 29.47 3.93 19.56
C PHE A 21 30.41 4.10 20.76
N PRO A 22 29.91 4.03 22.01
CA PRO A 22 28.51 3.78 22.39
C PRO A 22 27.61 5.01 22.16
N PRO A 23 26.30 4.81 21.91
CA PRO A 23 25.35 5.91 21.71
C PRO A 23 25.27 6.80 22.96
N GLN A 24 25.22 8.12 22.77
CA GLN A 24 25.15 9.07 23.88
C GLN A 24 23.69 9.45 24.21
N PRO A 25 23.41 9.87 25.47
CA PRO A 25 22.08 10.35 25.83
C PRO A 25 21.64 11.53 24.95
N GLY A 26 20.58 11.36 24.16
CA GLY A 26 20.09 12.35 23.20
C GLY A 26 20.32 12.00 21.73
N ASP A 27 21.06 10.92 21.43
CA ASP A 27 21.10 10.34 20.08
C ASP A 27 19.73 9.73 19.75
N ASN A 28 19.14 10.14 18.62
CA ASN A 28 17.94 9.53 18.06
C ASN A 28 18.22 8.18 17.37
N THR A 29 19.43 7.64 17.54
CA THR A 29 19.84 6.34 17.01
C THR A 29 19.52 5.29 18.07
N PRO A 30 18.45 4.48 17.93
CA PRO A 30 18.18 3.45 18.89
C PRO A 30 19.31 2.41 18.86
N PRO A 31 19.53 1.66 19.96
CA PRO A 31 20.62 0.70 20.07
C PRO A 31 20.31 -0.55 19.23
N TYR A 32 20.38 -0.46 17.90
CA TYR A 32 20.24 -1.62 17.03
C TYR A 32 21.63 -2.14 16.62
N PRO A 33 22.02 -3.37 17.01
CA PRO A 33 23.28 -4.00 16.63
C PRO A 33 23.45 -4.24 15.12
N ASP A 34 22.38 -4.08 14.35
CA ASP A 34 22.33 -4.37 12.91
C ASP A 34 22.83 -3.25 12.00
N MET A 35 23.25 -2.09 12.54
CA MET A 35 23.78 -0.95 11.75
C MET A 35 25.14 -1.21 11.08
N ASN A 36 25.73 -2.39 11.29
CA ASN A 36 26.98 -2.82 10.67
C ASN A 36 26.78 -3.76 9.46
N ARG A 37 25.57 -3.85 8.91
CA ARG A 37 25.36 -4.55 7.63
C ARG A 37 25.82 -3.63 6.50
N ASP A 38 26.62 -4.17 5.58
CA ASP A 38 26.85 -3.54 4.29
C ASP A 38 25.48 -3.15 3.70
N LEU A 39 25.36 -1.95 3.13
CA LEU A 39 24.12 -1.55 2.45
C LEU A 39 23.90 -2.55 1.32
N ASP A 40 22.99 -3.51 1.50
CA ASP A 40 22.65 -4.48 0.46
C ASP A 40 22.26 -3.71 -0.81
N GLU A 41 22.82 -4.13 -1.95
CA GLU A 41 22.67 -3.42 -3.23
C GLU A 41 21.20 -3.29 -3.66
N LYS A 42 20.31 -4.19 -3.17
CA LYS A 42 18.86 -4.17 -3.40
C LYS A 42 18.06 -3.95 -2.11
N ASN A 43 18.01 -2.72 -1.65
CA ASN A 43 17.26 -2.32 -0.45
C ASN A 43 15.83 -1.81 -0.76
N PHE A 44 15.27 -2.15 -1.94
CA PHE A 44 13.94 -1.71 -2.34
C PHE A 44 13.18 -2.81 -3.11
N CYS A 45 12.19 -3.41 -2.45
CA CYS A 45 11.25 -4.35 -3.07
C CYS A 45 10.04 -3.62 -3.69
N VAL A 46 9.57 -4.09 -4.84
CA VAL A 46 8.33 -3.63 -5.46
C VAL A 46 7.39 -4.82 -5.61
N TRP A 47 6.26 -4.81 -4.91
CA TRP A 47 5.26 -5.86 -5.01
C TRP A 47 4.06 -5.39 -5.81
N THR A 48 3.60 -6.26 -6.70
CA THR A 48 2.47 -5.99 -7.57
C THR A 48 1.39 -7.04 -7.39
N SER A 49 0.19 -6.79 -7.90
CA SER A 49 -0.74 -7.89 -8.18
C SER A 49 -0.39 -8.61 -9.47
N MET A 50 -1.02 -9.75 -9.77
CA MET A 50 -0.91 -10.39 -11.08
C MET A 50 -1.77 -9.74 -12.18
N LEU A 51 -2.57 -8.72 -11.87
CA LEU A 51 -3.40 -8.04 -12.87
C LEU A 51 -2.57 -7.08 -13.72
N GLN A 52 -2.80 -7.11 -15.04
CA GLN A 52 -2.03 -6.39 -16.06
C GLN A 52 -1.74 -4.93 -15.69
N ARG A 53 -2.76 -4.14 -15.31
CA ARG A 53 -2.59 -2.73 -14.92
C ARG A 53 -1.54 -2.47 -13.83
N SER A 54 -1.40 -3.41 -12.89
CA SER A 54 -0.43 -3.31 -11.79
C SER A 54 0.97 -3.72 -12.25
N VAL A 55 1.05 -4.75 -13.10
CA VAL A 55 2.30 -5.24 -13.67
C VAL A 55 2.89 -4.20 -14.63
N GLU A 56 2.08 -3.64 -15.53
CA GLU A 56 2.49 -2.57 -16.47
C GLU A 56 3.03 -1.34 -15.74
N THR A 57 2.42 -0.96 -14.61
CA THR A 57 2.94 0.15 -13.79
C THR A 57 4.31 -0.16 -13.19
N ALA A 58 4.57 -1.44 -12.90
CA ALA A 58 5.83 -1.89 -12.31
C ALA A 58 6.96 -2.09 -13.32
N GLU A 59 6.66 -2.20 -14.62
CA GLU A 59 7.66 -2.38 -15.68
C GLU A 59 8.72 -1.27 -15.68
N TYR A 60 8.35 -0.06 -15.27
CA TYR A 60 9.28 1.07 -15.13
C TYR A 60 10.33 0.88 -14.02
N PHE A 61 10.09 -0.04 -13.07
CA PHE A 61 11.03 -0.38 -12.00
C PHE A 61 11.86 -1.62 -12.35
N ASP A 62 11.30 -2.56 -13.11
CA ASP A 62 11.95 -3.84 -13.47
C ASP A 62 13.21 -3.66 -14.32
N VAL A 63 13.31 -2.53 -15.03
CA VAL A 63 14.48 -2.17 -15.84
C VAL A 63 15.69 -1.67 -15.04
N ASP A 64 15.52 -1.33 -13.76
CA ASP A 64 16.59 -0.82 -12.90
C ASP A 64 16.94 -1.87 -11.84
N ASP A 65 18.18 -2.36 -11.85
CA ASP A 65 18.68 -3.43 -10.98
C ASP A 65 18.57 -3.09 -9.48
N ASP A 66 18.41 -1.79 -9.16
CA ASP A 66 18.19 -1.27 -7.81
C ASP A 66 16.86 -1.77 -7.17
N TYR A 67 15.90 -2.27 -7.98
CA TYR A 67 14.60 -2.76 -7.51
C TYR A 67 14.46 -4.28 -7.66
N ASP A 68 13.74 -4.90 -6.72
CA ASP A 68 13.34 -6.32 -6.79
C ASP A 68 11.81 -6.42 -6.96
N VAL A 69 11.36 -6.66 -8.19
CA VAL A 69 9.93 -6.71 -8.55
C VAL A 69 9.36 -8.13 -8.35
N LYS A 70 8.29 -8.26 -7.57
CA LYS A 70 7.62 -9.55 -7.29
C LYS A 70 6.10 -9.46 -7.47
N ASN A 71 5.52 -10.50 -8.08
CA ASN A 71 4.10 -10.53 -8.43
C ASN A 71 3.28 -11.41 -7.46
N TRP A 72 2.41 -10.72 -6.74
CA TRP A 72 1.41 -11.11 -5.75
C TRP A 72 0.05 -11.59 -6.26
N GLU A 73 -0.27 -12.90 -6.38
CA GLU A 73 -1.68 -13.28 -6.61
C GLU A 73 -2.58 -12.80 -5.45
N MET A 74 -2.09 -12.90 -4.22
CA MET A 74 -2.77 -12.42 -3.02
C MET A 74 -2.97 -10.90 -2.98
N LEU A 75 -2.36 -10.14 -3.90
CA LEU A 75 -2.54 -8.69 -4.06
C LEU A 75 -3.54 -8.34 -5.18
N ASN A 76 -4.16 -9.32 -5.85
CA ASN A 76 -5.21 -9.08 -6.84
C ASN A 76 -6.39 -8.31 -6.24
N GLU A 77 -7.07 -7.49 -7.05
CA GLU A 77 -8.27 -6.77 -6.63
C GLU A 77 -9.38 -7.74 -6.18
N LEU A 78 -10.31 -7.22 -5.37
CA LEU A 78 -11.55 -7.89 -5.04
C LEU A 78 -12.19 -8.48 -6.29
N ASN A 79 -12.44 -9.80 -6.27
CA ASN A 79 -13.16 -10.47 -7.35
C ASN A 79 -14.67 -10.24 -7.20
N THR A 80 -15.29 -9.61 -8.20
CA THR A 80 -16.73 -9.31 -8.19
C THR A 80 -17.60 -10.45 -8.72
N GLY A 81 -17.00 -11.62 -8.96
CA GLY A 81 -17.68 -12.86 -9.32
C GLY A 81 -18.47 -12.72 -10.61
N GLN A 82 -19.77 -12.96 -10.54
CA GLN A 82 -20.66 -12.85 -11.70
C GLN A 82 -20.83 -11.42 -12.21
N PHE A 83 -20.41 -10.40 -11.45
CA PHE A 83 -20.48 -8.99 -11.84
C PHE A 83 -19.18 -8.47 -12.45
N GLU A 84 -18.20 -9.34 -12.73
CA GLU A 84 -16.97 -8.90 -13.38
C GLU A 84 -17.24 -8.25 -14.73
N GLY A 85 -16.52 -7.15 -14.99
CA GLY A 85 -16.70 -6.31 -16.18
C GLY A 85 -17.94 -5.40 -16.15
N MET A 86 -18.78 -5.46 -15.11
CA MET A 86 -19.91 -4.54 -14.95
C MET A 86 -19.52 -3.30 -14.17
N THR A 87 -20.05 -2.14 -14.58
CA THR A 87 -19.96 -0.91 -13.81
C THR A 87 -20.95 -0.93 -12.64
N TYR A 88 -20.67 -0.13 -11.60
CA TYR A 88 -21.60 0.01 -10.47
C TYR A 88 -22.99 0.48 -10.88
N LYS A 89 -23.10 1.35 -11.89
CA LYS A 89 -24.39 1.83 -12.42
C LYS A 89 -25.18 0.69 -13.07
N GLU A 90 -24.51 -0.19 -13.80
CA GLU A 90 -25.14 -1.37 -14.40
C GLU A 90 -25.58 -2.36 -13.33
N ILE A 91 -24.77 -2.61 -12.30
CA ILE A 91 -25.16 -3.47 -11.16
C ILE A 91 -26.38 -2.88 -10.45
N ALA A 92 -26.38 -1.57 -10.17
CA ALA A 92 -27.51 -0.91 -9.50
C ALA A 92 -28.82 -1.00 -10.31
N THR A 93 -28.72 -0.99 -11.65
CA THR A 93 -29.88 -1.04 -12.55
C THR A 93 -30.37 -2.47 -12.77
N SER A 94 -29.45 -3.40 -13.06
CA SER A 94 -29.77 -4.80 -13.42
C SER A 94 -29.97 -5.70 -12.20
N TYR A 95 -29.30 -5.41 -11.08
CA TYR A 95 -29.32 -6.20 -9.85
C TYR A 95 -29.51 -5.32 -8.60
N PRO A 96 -30.63 -4.55 -8.51
CA PRO A 96 -30.84 -3.58 -7.43
C PRO A 96 -30.83 -4.22 -6.04
N GLN A 97 -31.30 -5.47 -5.91
CA GLN A 97 -31.29 -6.19 -4.64
C GLN A 97 -29.86 -6.48 -4.15
N GLU A 98 -28.96 -6.89 -5.04
CA GLU A 98 -27.56 -7.16 -4.70
C GLU A 98 -26.82 -5.85 -4.40
N PHE A 99 -27.10 -4.79 -5.16
CA PHE A 99 -26.58 -3.46 -4.86
C PHE A 99 -27.00 -2.99 -3.46
N HIS A 100 -28.27 -3.18 -3.08
CA HIS A 100 -28.79 -2.83 -1.77
C HIS A 100 -28.11 -3.64 -0.65
N LYS A 101 -28.05 -4.97 -0.77
CA LYS A 101 -27.38 -5.84 0.22
C LYS A 101 -25.94 -5.40 0.48
N ARG A 102 -25.19 -5.10 -0.59
CA ARG A 102 -23.82 -4.60 -0.47
C ARG A 102 -23.75 -3.24 0.21
N SER A 103 -24.72 -2.36 -0.04
CA SER A 103 -24.74 -1.03 0.58
C SER A 103 -25.10 -1.05 2.07
N GLU A 104 -25.92 -2.01 2.49
CA GLU A 104 -26.34 -2.19 3.88
C GLU A 104 -25.23 -2.77 4.75
N ASP A 105 -24.50 -3.77 4.24
CA ASP A 105 -23.41 -4.42 4.98
C ASP A 105 -22.24 -4.75 4.05
N LYS A 106 -21.47 -3.72 3.69
CA LYS A 106 -20.35 -3.83 2.74
C LYS A 106 -19.22 -4.72 3.25
N LEU A 107 -19.04 -4.83 4.57
CA LEU A 107 -17.95 -5.62 5.15
C LEU A 107 -18.24 -7.12 5.02
N ASN A 108 -19.48 -7.54 5.33
CA ASN A 108 -19.86 -8.95 5.30
C ASN A 108 -20.43 -9.41 3.95
N TYR A 109 -20.76 -8.48 3.04
CA TYR A 109 -21.23 -8.82 1.70
C TYR A 109 -20.16 -9.58 0.91
N ILE A 110 -20.57 -10.70 0.31
CA ILE A 110 -19.75 -11.50 -0.61
C ILE A 110 -20.41 -11.42 -1.99
N TYR A 111 -19.63 -11.04 -2.99
CA TYR A 111 -20.11 -11.00 -4.36
C TYR A 111 -20.54 -12.42 -4.83
N PRO A 112 -21.71 -12.57 -5.46
CA PRO A 112 -22.16 -13.87 -5.97
C PRO A 112 -21.35 -14.32 -7.19
N GLY A 113 -21.32 -15.64 -7.43
CA GLY A 113 -20.62 -16.25 -8.57
C GLY A 113 -19.34 -16.98 -8.17
N VAL A 114 -18.68 -17.59 -9.16
CA VAL A 114 -17.46 -18.37 -8.95
C VAL A 114 -16.32 -17.42 -8.58
N GLY A 115 -15.72 -17.65 -7.40
CA GLY A 115 -14.58 -16.86 -6.93
C GLY A 115 -14.95 -15.46 -6.41
N GLY A 116 -16.23 -15.13 -6.25
CA GLY A 116 -16.64 -13.85 -5.69
C GLY A 116 -16.15 -13.65 -4.25
N GLU A 117 -15.67 -12.45 -3.95
CA GLU A 117 -15.05 -12.11 -2.67
C GLU A 117 -15.79 -10.97 -1.98
N GLY A 118 -15.76 -10.96 -0.65
CA GLY A 118 -16.04 -9.80 0.19
C GLY A 118 -14.77 -9.24 0.83
N TYR A 119 -14.90 -8.16 1.61
CA TYR A 119 -13.75 -7.59 2.34
C TYR A 119 -13.15 -8.59 3.33
N LEU A 120 -13.96 -9.46 3.94
CA LEU A 120 -13.46 -10.50 4.86
C LEU A 120 -12.57 -11.52 4.14
N GLN A 121 -12.87 -11.88 2.89
CA GLN A 121 -12.03 -12.79 2.09
C GLN A 121 -10.68 -12.13 1.79
N ILE A 122 -10.69 -10.84 1.42
CA ILE A 122 -9.47 -10.05 1.21
C ILE A 122 -8.63 -9.99 2.48
N ILE A 123 -9.23 -9.66 3.62
CA ILE A 123 -8.55 -9.64 4.92
C ILE A 123 -7.92 -11.01 5.21
N SER A 124 -8.65 -12.10 4.94
CA SER A 124 -8.15 -13.46 5.15
C SER A 124 -6.92 -13.77 4.31
N ARG A 125 -6.91 -13.45 3.01
CA ARG A 125 -5.76 -13.72 2.13
C ARG A 125 -4.59 -12.76 2.34
N LEU A 126 -4.85 -11.50 2.67
CA LEU A 126 -3.79 -10.54 2.95
C LEU A 126 -3.08 -10.78 4.27
N ARG A 127 -3.61 -11.63 5.15
CA ARG A 127 -2.98 -11.96 6.43
C ARG A 127 -1.56 -12.52 6.27
N ASP A 128 -1.32 -13.35 5.25
CA ASP A 128 0.01 -13.89 5.00
C ASP A 128 0.93 -12.84 4.36
N ILE A 129 0.39 -12.01 3.46
CA ILE A 129 1.10 -10.87 2.89
C ILE A 129 1.57 -9.90 3.97
N VAL A 130 0.71 -9.55 4.92
CA VAL A 130 1.06 -8.68 6.05
C VAL A 130 2.23 -9.22 6.85
N ARG A 131 2.25 -10.53 7.14
CA ARG A 131 3.38 -11.15 7.85
C ARG A 131 4.68 -11.06 7.07
N GLU A 132 4.62 -11.19 5.75
CA GLU A 132 5.80 -11.02 4.91
C GLU A 132 6.25 -9.55 4.87
N ILE A 133 5.33 -8.59 4.84
CA ILE A 133 5.65 -7.15 4.95
C ILE A 133 6.36 -6.86 6.28
N GLU A 134 5.88 -7.39 7.40
CA GLU A 134 6.49 -7.17 8.72
C GLU A 134 7.89 -7.79 8.86
N ARG A 135 8.23 -8.78 8.02
CA ARG A 135 9.57 -9.40 7.99
C ARG A 135 10.57 -8.60 7.16
N ILE A 136 10.10 -7.70 6.29
CA ILE A 136 10.97 -6.90 5.45
C ILE A 136 11.64 -5.81 6.31
N THR A 137 12.96 -5.75 6.24
CA THR A 137 13.78 -4.71 6.88
C THR A 137 14.05 -3.52 5.97
N ASP A 138 13.87 -3.72 4.66
CA ASP A 138 14.16 -2.75 3.61
C ASP A 138 12.92 -1.97 3.14
N HIS A 139 13.06 -1.11 2.15
CA HIS A 139 11.93 -0.37 1.59
C HIS A 139 11.03 -1.29 0.75
N LEU A 140 9.72 -1.10 0.87
CA LEU A 140 8.71 -1.84 0.10
C LEU A 140 7.71 -0.87 -0.54
N LEU A 141 7.54 -0.96 -1.86
CA LEU A 141 6.44 -0.36 -2.60
C LEU A 141 5.42 -1.43 -2.96
N ILE A 142 4.15 -1.19 -2.65
CA ILE A 142 3.06 -2.06 -3.10
C ILE A 142 2.24 -1.30 -4.14
N ILE A 143 2.24 -1.81 -5.37
CA ILE A 143 1.38 -1.38 -6.46
C ILE A 143 0.16 -2.31 -6.44
N GLY A 144 -0.96 -1.80 -5.93
CA GLY A 144 -2.16 -2.60 -5.69
C GLY A 144 -3.43 -1.95 -6.20
N HIS A 145 -4.55 -2.37 -5.64
CA HIS A 145 -5.88 -1.92 -6.04
C HIS A 145 -6.65 -1.34 -4.87
N ARG A 146 -7.81 -0.71 -5.14
CA ARG A 146 -8.53 0.07 -4.12
C ARG A 146 -8.88 -0.78 -2.90
N SER A 147 -9.45 -1.97 -3.08
CA SER A 147 -9.90 -2.78 -1.93
C SER A 147 -8.72 -3.34 -1.13
N VAL A 148 -7.67 -3.76 -1.82
CA VAL A 148 -6.43 -4.28 -1.21
C VAL A 148 -5.71 -3.19 -0.42
N CYS A 149 -5.51 -2.01 -1.02
CA CYS A 149 -4.88 -0.87 -0.36
C CYS A 149 -5.65 -0.43 0.88
N ARG A 150 -7.00 -0.42 0.85
CA ARG A 150 -7.81 -0.11 2.03
C ARG A 150 -7.52 -1.06 3.20
N VAL A 151 -7.45 -2.36 2.93
CA VAL A 151 -7.19 -3.37 3.97
C VAL A 151 -5.77 -3.25 4.53
N LEU A 152 -4.77 -3.07 3.66
CA LEU A 152 -3.38 -2.88 4.10
C LEU A 152 -3.21 -1.60 4.91
N MET A 153 -3.76 -0.47 4.43
CA MET A 153 -3.72 0.80 5.15
C MET A 153 -4.43 0.68 6.50
N ALA A 154 -5.60 0.05 6.55
CA ALA A 154 -6.31 -0.13 7.80
C ALA A 154 -5.52 -0.97 8.82
N TYR A 155 -4.80 -1.98 8.36
CA TYR A 155 -3.92 -2.77 9.22
C TYR A 155 -2.77 -1.92 9.79
N PHE A 156 -1.99 -1.27 8.91
CA PHE A 156 -0.79 -0.54 9.35
C PHE A 156 -1.07 0.78 10.07
N MET A 157 -2.27 1.36 9.87
CA MET A 157 -2.71 2.58 10.54
C MET A 157 -3.60 2.31 11.78
N ASP A 158 -3.73 1.05 12.21
CA ASP A 158 -4.55 0.61 13.35
C ASP A 158 -6.00 1.13 13.28
N LEU A 159 -6.61 1.02 12.09
CA LEU A 159 -7.99 1.46 11.85
C LEU A 159 -8.98 0.33 12.11
N THR A 160 -10.21 0.72 12.43
CA THR A 160 -11.27 -0.25 12.72
C THR A 160 -11.78 -0.92 11.44
N ARG A 161 -12.46 -2.05 11.59
CA ARG A 161 -13.07 -2.76 10.46
C ARG A 161 -14.10 -1.91 9.71
N ASP A 162 -14.80 -1.04 10.43
CA ASP A 162 -15.81 -0.14 9.86
C ASP A 162 -15.16 0.95 9.00
N ASP A 163 -13.91 1.33 9.28
CA ASP A 163 -13.17 2.31 8.49
C ASP A 163 -12.69 1.74 7.15
N ILE A 164 -12.50 0.42 7.04
CA ILE A 164 -12.00 -0.25 5.83
C ILE A 164 -12.93 0.00 4.65
N THR A 165 -14.24 -0.18 4.84
CA THR A 165 -15.22 -0.10 3.76
C THR A 165 -15.43 1.32 3.26
N ASP A 166 -15.23 2.27 4.16
CA ASP A 166 -15.47 3.69 3.95
C ASP A 166 -14.22 4.43 3.50
N MET A 167 -13.00 3.92 3.69
CA MET A 167 -11.78 4.67 3.34
C MET A 167 -11.71 5.01 1.84
N ASP A 168 -11.53 6.29 1.52
CA ASP A 168 -11.27 6.71 0.15
C ASP A 168 -9.80 6.51 -0.24
N VAL A 169 -9.59 5.91 -1.42
CA VAL A 169 -8.28 5.59 -1.99
C VAL A 169 -8.32 5.96 -3.47
N PRO A 170 -8.22 7.25 -3.81
CA PRO A 170 -8.29 7.70 -5.19
C PRO A 170 -7.06 7.29 -5.99
N LEU A 171 -7.21 7.25 -7.32
CA LEU A 171 -6.11 6.99 -8.24
C LEU A 171 -5.10 8.15 -8.23
N GLY A 172 -3.84 7.84 -8.54
CA GLY A 172 -2.77 8.84 -8.56
C GLY A 172 -2.30 9.28 -7.17
N MET A 173 -2.61 8.51 -6.13
CA MET A 173 -2.12 8.75 -4.77
C MET A 173 -1.03 7.75 -4.40
N LEU A 174 -0.02 8.23 -3.68
CA LEU A 174 1.00 7.42 -3.01
C LEU A 174 0.87 7.63 -1.50
N TYR A 175 0.81 6.54 -0.75
CA TYR A 175 0.76 6.58 0.72
C TYR A 175 2.05 5.97 1.27
N SER A 176 2.80 6.77 2.03
CA SER A 176 3.98 6.30 2.78
C SER A 176 3.59 6.09 4.23
N ILE A 177 3.85 4.89 4.73
CA ILE A 177 3.67 4.53 6.14
C ILE A 177 5.03 4.11 6.66
N GLU A 178 5.57 4.89 7.60
CA GLU A 178 6.86 4.63 8.21
C GLU A 178 6.67 4.22 9.67
N PRO A 179 7.02 2.99 10.05
CA PRO A 179 7.04 2.58 11.44
C PRO A 179 7.98 3.45 12.28
N LYS A 180 7.52 3.91 13.44
CA LYS A 180 8.31 4.64 14.45
C LYS A 180 8.18 3.92 15.79
N PRO A 181 9.10 4.12 16.75
CA PRO A 181 9.04 3.46 18.06
C PRO A 181 7.71 3.63 18.81
N TYR A 182 6.99 4.73 18.58
CA TYR A 182 5.73 5.06 19.24
C TYR A 182 4.59 5.39 18.25
N GLY A 183 4.49 4.63 17.16
CA GLY A 183 3.39 4.74 16.19
C GLY A 183 3.88 4.72 14.75
N ILE A 184 3.23 5.50 13.90
CA ILE A 184 3.57 5.63 12.47
C ILE A 184 3.76 7.09 12.07
N ALA A 185 4.69 7.35 11.15
CA ALA A 185 4.67 8.58 10.37
C ALA A 185 3.96 8.28 9.05
N PHE A 186 2.93 9.06 8.74
CA PHE A 186 2.10 8.88 7.57
C PHE A 186 2.20 10.10 6.66
N HIS A 187 2.51 9.84 5.39
CA HIS A 187 2.59 10.87 4.36
C HIS A 187 1.75 10.44 3.16
N ALA A 188 1.09 11.39 2.52
CA ALA A 188 0.36 11.14 1.29
C ALA A 188 0.86 12.09 0.21
N TYR A 189 0.97 11.57 -1.01
CA TYR A 189 1.41 12.32 -2.16
C TYR A 189 0.41 12.14 -3.29
N LYS A 190 0.19 13.20 -4.07
CA LYS A 190 -0.70 13.17 -5.24
C LYS A 190 0.11 13.43 -6.50
N TYR A 191 -0.14 12.63 -7.52
CA TYR A 191 0.45 12.81 -8.83
C TYR A 191 -0.08 14.09 -9.49
N ASP A 192 0.84 14.96 -9.87
CA ASP A 192 0.62 16.13 -10.73
C ASP A 192 1.04 15.75 -12.15
N GLU A 193 0.06 15.58 -13.03
CA GLU A 193 0.27 15.23 -14.44
C GLU A 193 1.03 16.31 -15.21
N ALA A 194 0.81 17.58 -14.89
CA ALA A 194 1.50 18.69 -15.57
C ALA A 194 3.00 18.71 -15.25
N ARG A 195 3.38 18.22 -14.07
CA ARG A 195 4.78 18.15 -13.61
C ARG A 195 5.41 16.77 -13.82
N GLY A 196 4.61 15.74 -14.05
CA GLY A 196 5.06 14.36 -14.07
C GLY A 196 5.67 13.93 -12.73
N TRP A 197 5.13 14.42 -11.62
CA TRP A 197 5.73 14.26 -10.29
C TRP A 197 4.69 14.12 -9.17
N PHE A 198 5.09 13.56 -8.04
CA PHE A 198 4.25 13.44 -6.85
C PHE A 198 4.49 14.60 -5.88
N GLU A 199 3.44 15.33 -5.54
CA GLU A 199 3.47 16.41 -4.55
C GLU A 199 2.92 15.92 -3.22
N GLU A 200 3.62 16.24 -2.12
CA GLU A 200 3.14 15.91 -0.78
C GLU A 200 1.88 16.71 -0.46
N LEU A 201 0.88 16.04 0.10
CA LEU A 201 -0.31 16.64 0.66
C LEU A 201 -0.13 16.78 2.18
N PRO A 202 0.34 17.95 2.67
CA PRO A 202 0.62 18.13 4.09
C PRO A 202 -0.67 17.95 4.91
N ASN A 203 -0.56 17.19 6.00
CA ASN A 203 -1.66 16.87 6.92
C ASN A 203 -2.83 16.10 6.29
N TYR A 204 -2.61 15.40 5.17
CA TYR A 204 -3.63 14.52 4.60
C TYR A 204 -4.08 13.47 5.62
N ARG A 205 -5.38 13.30 5.73
CA ARG A 205 -6.00 12.21 6.48
C ARG A 205 -6.92 11.45 5.55
N PRO A 206 -6.86 10.11 5.50
CA PRO A 206 -7.80 9.32 4.72
C PRO A 206 -9.24 9.70 5.11
N GLN A 207 -10.02 10.12 4.13
CA GLN A 207 -11.41 10.52 4.34
C GLN A 207 -12.32 9.31 4.15
N LYS A 208 -13.53 9.39 4.71
CA LYS A 208 -14.60 8.48 4.33
C LYS A 208 -15.08 8.85 2.93
N ALA A 209 -15.03 7.88 2.01
CA ALA A 209 -15.69 7.86 0.73
C ALA A 209 -17.14 8.32 0.92
N ALA A 210 -17.61 9.21 0.06
CA ALA A 210 -19.00 9.63 0.06
C ALA A 210 -19.91 8.40 -0.07
N ARG A 211 -21.07 8.39 0.61
CA ARG A 211 -22.04 7.31 0.43
C ARG A 211 -22.40 7.21 -1.06
N GLY A 212 -22.02 6.11 -1.70
CA GLY A 212 -22.21 5.90 -3.14
C GLY A 212 -21.02 6.28 -4.04
N SER A 213 -19.90 6.78 -3.51
CA SER A 213 -18.66 6.91 -4.28
C SER A 213 -17.94 5.56 -4.29
N VAL A 214 -18.21 4.76 -5.32
CA VAL A 214 -17.30 3.70 -5.78
C VAL A 214 -17.19 3.77 -7.29
#